data_AF-A0A651H9B6-F1
#
_entry.id   AF-A0A651H9B6-F1
#
_cell.length_a   1.000
_cell.length_b   1.000
_cell.length_c   1.000
_cell.angle_alpha   90.00
_cell.angle_beta   90.00
_cell.angle_gamma   90.00
#
_symmetry.space_group_name_H-M   'P 1'
#
loop_
_entity.id
_entity.type
_entity.pdbx_description
1 polymer ?
#
loop_
_entity_poly.entity_id
_entity_poly.type
_entity_poly.pdbx_seq_one_letter_code
_entity_poly.pdbx_strand_id
1 'polypeptide(L)'
;MKPLVPAQWPTLIHPGSRVFLGSGAACPHALIAEMLKQARDLKDIELVHILTLGDCPWTEPALADTFSTNTFFLGAATRRAYAAGRADYTPCFLSEIPGLFADRVLPLDAALVMVTPPDEQGFCSLGPSVDVTLAACRHAAIVIAQVNPLLPRTHGQSFLHVSEIDAFFEASAELPVLDHPPLEDPAGRRIAGYVAQLIEDGDTLQFGIGRLPETILDALAGHRRLGVHSEMISDGLVRLIRAGVVDNSRKTLHPGKSVVTFAMGTAEVYRFIHDNPHVEFHPTEYVNAPLTVARHERMVAVNSALEIDLTGQVAADSLGYAIHSGIGGQLDFLRGAAMSPGGRPIIALPSTARGGAVSRLVPHLTEGAGVVTSRGDVYYVVTEYGIATLRGRSLRERALELIAVAHPDFREGLARHAREKGLLPALHAAALPEKAGGPGPAEKKIVLKGETFHLRPLRPSDQRHLQEFFYSHSEETILMRYGHVVNRMDRGRAYELVTIDQTRDLALGIFEVQGPRQLIHAVGRYYLDRGGESAEVAFVVRETRRRLGMATLLFEEILAIARERGLKRIWGRVRRDNLPMLKLFRQFGAKPRPGADGDGETDLEVDLVAPPAPVRPASGRKARR
;
A
#
# COMPACT_ATOMS: atom_id res chain seq x y z
N MET A 1 -3.34 14.70 42.26
CA MET A 1 -3.13 13.24 42.33
C MET A 1 -3.26 12.72 43.77
N LYS A 2 -4.35 12.02 44.10
CA LYS A 2 -4.55 11.35 45.41
C LYS A 2 -4.52 9.82 45.25
N PRO A 3 -4.01 9.05 46.22
CA PRO A 3 -4.03 7.59 46.11
C PRO A 3 -5.48 7.08 46.00
N LEU A 4 -5.73 6.17 45.07
CA LEU A 4 -7.00 5.47 44.92
C LEU A 4 -7.11 4.42 46.02
N VAL A 5 -8.07 4.59 46.91
CA VAL A 5 -8.41 3.57 47.90
C VAL A 5 -9.44 2.62 47.26
N PRO A 6 -9.25 1.29 47.28
CA PRO A 6 -10.12 0.35 46.57
C PRO A 6 -11.62 0.65 46.70
N ALA A 7 -12.14 0.88 47.90
CA ALA A 7 -13.58 1.12 48.15
C ALA A 7 -14.16 2.45 47.60
N GLN A 8 -13.40 3.23 46.81
CA GLN A 8 -13.83 4.56 46.34
C GLN A 8 -14.49 4.56 44.96
N TRP A 9 -14.52 3.44 44.23
CA TRP A 9 -15.05 3.43 42.86
C TRP A 9 -16.47 4.01 42.71
N PRO A 10 -17.46 3.68 43.55
CA PRO A 10 -18.80 4.28 43.45
C PRO A 10 -18.86 5.80 43.72
N THR A 11 -17.83 6.35 44.37
CA THR A 11 -17.71 7.80 44.62
C THR A 11 -17.03 8.53 43.47
N LEU A 12 -16.26 7.83 42.65
CA LEU A 12 -15.54 8.38 41.49
C LEU A 12 -16.32 8.17 40.19
N ILE A 13 -16.95 7.00 40.05
CA ILE A 13 -17.75 6.61 38.89
C ILE A 13 -19.18 6.41 39.38
N HIS A 14 -20.06 7.32 38.97
CA HIS A 14 -21.48 7.27 39.33
C HIS A 14 -22.27 6.36 38.37
N PRO A 15 -23.44 5.86 38.78
CA PRO A 15 -24.33 5.14 37.86
C PRO A 15 -24.60 5.90 36.56
N GLY A 16 -24.53 5.23 35.42
CA GLY A 16 -24.70 5.86 34.10
C GLY A 16 -23.47 6.59 33.55
N SER A 17 -22.32 6.56 34.24
CA SER A 17 -21.11 7.24 33.78
C SER A 17 -20.57 6.65 32.48
N ARG A 18 -20.02 7.53 31.64
CA ARG A 18 -19.19 7.15 30.49
C ARG A 18 -17.72 7.25 30.84
N VAL A 19 -17.04 6.12 30.74
CA VAL A 19 -15.67 5.95 31.19
C VAL A 19 -14.78 5.58 30.01
N PHE A 20 -13.81 6.42 29.70
CA PHE A 20 -12.79 6.11 28.70
C PHE A 20 -11.74 5.16 29.26
N LEU A 21 -11.36 4.14 28.50
CA LEU A 21 -10.25 3.25 28.81
C LEU A 21 -9.07 3.53 27.87
N GLY A 22 -7.87 3.71 28.45
CA GLY A 22 -6.62 3.91 27.72
C GLY A 22 -6.38 2.85 26.65
N SER A 23 -5.74 3.27 25.57
CA SER A 23 -5.61 2.50 24.32
C SER A 23 -4.32 1.67 24.22
N GLY A 24 -4.31 0.78 23.23
CA GLY A 24 -3.13 0.11 22.72
C GLY A 24 -2.35 -0.65 23.79
N ALA A 25 -1.02 -0.47 23.78
CA ALA A 25 -0.12 -1.10 24.74
C ALA A 25 -0.23 -0.50 26.15
N ALA A 26 -0.67 0.76 26.27
CA ALA A 26 -0.83 1.45 27.55
C ALA A 26 -2.24 1.33 28.16
N CYS A 27 -3.06 0.39 27.69
CA CYS A 27 -4.34 0.09 28.34
C CYS A 27 -4.09 -0.28 29.82
N PRO A 28 -4.74 0.39 30.80
CA PRO A 28 -4.42 0.25 32.22
C PRO A 28 -5.08 -0.98 32.84
N HIS A 29 -4.67 -2.17 32.39
CA HIS A 29 -5.30 -3.44 32.74
C HIS A 29 -5.39 -3.70 34.26
N ALA A 30 -4.38 -3.29 35.04
CA ALA A 30 -4.39 -3.52 36.48
C ALA A 30 -5.42 -2.62 37.18
N LEU A 31 -5.52 -1.35 36.75
CA LEU A 31 -6.54 -0.42 37.25
C LEU A 31 -7.96 -0.85 36.83
N ILE A 32 -8.13 -1.29 35.58
CA ILE A 32 -9.41 -1.82 35.10
C ILE A 32 -9.79 -3.07 35.90
N ALA A 33 -8.86 -4.01 36.10
CA ALA A 33 -9.12 -5.21 36.90
C ALA A 33 -9.51 -4.86 38.34
N GLU A 34 -8.93 -3.81 38.93
CA GLU A 34 -9.33 -3.31 40.24
C GLU A 34 -10.76 -2.75 40.24
N MET A 35 -11.15 -1.98 39.22
CA MET A 35 -12.53 -1.50 39.06
C MET A 35 -13.53 -2.66 38.91
N LEU A 36 -13.18 -3.67 38.11
CA LEU A 36 -14.07 -4.80 37.85
C LEU A 36 -14.35 -5.67 39.09
N LYS A 37 -13.47 -5.67 40.11
CA LYS A 37 -13.74 -6.32 41.41
C LYS A 37 -14.97 -5.72 42.11
N GLN A 38 -15.31 -4.47 41.81
CA GLN A 38 -16.46 -3.73 42.35
C GLN A 38 -17.59 -3.58 41.35
N ALA A 39 -17.64 -4.41 40.30
CA ALA A 39 -18.71 -4.39 39.32
C ALA A 39 -20.12 -4.42 39.94
N ARG A 40 -20.31 -5.14 41.07
CA ARG A 40 -21.62 -5.23 41.75
C ARG A 40 -22.12 -3.90 42.33
N ASP A 41 -21.19 -2.98 42.62
CA ASP A 41 -21.49 -1.67 43.21
C ASP A 41 -21.60 -0.57 42.14
N LEU A 42 -21.25 -0.90 40.88
CA LEU A 42 -21.39 -0.05 39.71
C LEU A 42 -22.66 -0.43 38.93
N LYS A 43 -23.23 0.54 38.19
CA LYS A 43 -24.50 0.34 37.47
C LYS A 43 -24.50 1.12 36.17
N ASP A 44 -24.86 0.45 35.07
CA ASP A 44 -25.08 1.05 33.76
C ASP A 44 -23.90 1.90 33.26
N ILE A 45 -22.66 1.40 33.43
CA ILE A 45 -21.45 2.14 33.04
C ILE A 45 -21.15 1.89 31.56
N GLU A 46 -20.99 2.95 30.77
CA GLU A 46 -20.53 2.84 29.39
C GLU A 46 -19.01 2.92 29.33
N LEU A 47 -18.36 1.86 28.86
CA LEU A 47 -16.92 1.80 28.64
C LEU A 47 -16.61 2.16 27.20
N VAL A 48 -15.97 3.32 27.01
CA VAL A 48 -15.57 3.83 25.70
C VAL A 48 -14.09 3.61 25.49
N HIS A 49 -13.71 3.02 24.35
CA HIS A 49 -12.30 2.82 24.05
C HIS A 49 -12.02 2.66 22.56
N ILE A 50 -10.75 2.50 22.21
CA ILE A 50 -10.30 2.15 20.85
C ILE A 50 -9.57 0.79 20.91
N LEU A 51 -8.78 0.43 19.90
CA LEU A 51 -7.98 -0.80 19.91
C LEU A 51 -7.12 -0.88 21.18
N THR A 52 -7.33 -1.93 21.97
CA THR A 52 -6.52 -2.29 23.14
C THR A 52 -5.73 -3.56 22.84
N LEU A 53 -4.51 -3.67 23.39
CA LEU A 53 -3.73 -4.91 23.37
C LEU A 53 -3.90 -5.63 24.70
N GLY A 54 -4.16 -6.93 24.68
CA GLY A 54 -4.42 -7.73 25.89
C GLY A 54 -5.88 -8.18 25.98
N ASP A 55 -6.24 -8.76 27.13
CA ASP A 55 -7.59 -9.25 27.38
C ASP A 55 -8.54 -8.09 27.65
N CYS A 56 -9.81 -8.23 27.23
CA CYS A 56 -10.88 -7.26 27.47
C CYS A 56 -11.97 -7.89 28.36
N PRO A 57 -11.68 -8.19 29.64
CA PRO A 57 -12.59 -8.92 30.52
C PRO A 57 -13.93 -8.20 30.74
N TRP A 58 -13.96 -6.87 30.61
CA TRP A 58 -15.19 -6.07 30.67
C TRP A 58 -16.19 -6.40 29.55
N THR A 59 -15.75 -7.09 28.51
CA THR A 59 -16.61 -7.57 27.41
C THR A 59 -17.15 -8.98 27.64
N GLU A 60 -16.98 -9.58 28.82
CA GLU A 60 -17.52 -10.91 29.12
C GLU A 60 -19.01 -10.87 29.48
N PRO A 61 -19.81 -11.90 29.13
CA PRO A 61 -21.26 -11.90 29.37
C PRO A 61 -21.67 -11.68 30.82
N ALA A 62 -20.84 -12.14 31.78
CA ALA A 62 -21.11 -12.02 33.21
C ALA A 62 -21.11 -10.56 33.72
N LEU A 63 -20.61 -9.62 32.91
CA LEU A 63 -20.49 -8.21 33.24
C LEU A 63 -21.43 -7.32 32.40
N ALA A 64 -22.23 -7.91 31.50
CA ALA A 64 -23.07 -7.17 30.56
C ALA A 64 -24.20 -6.36 31.21
N ASP A 65 -24.67 -6.76 32.40
CA ASP A 65 -25.68 -6.01 33.17
C ASP A 65 -25.09 -4.78 33.88
N THR A 66 -23.76 -4.69 33.98
CA THR A 66 -23.06 -3.59 34.65
C THR A 66 -22.39 -2.66 33.65
N PHE A 67 -21.76 -3.24 32.62
CA PHE A 67 -20.96 -2.51 31.65
C PHE A 67 -21.50 -2.70 30.23
N SER A 68 -21.78 -1.58 29.56
CA SER A 68 -21.87 -1.54 28.11
C SER A 68 -20.50 -1.17 27.53
N THR A 69 -20.18 -1.66 26.33
CA THR A 69 -18.90 -1.37 25.68
C THR A 69 -19.16 -0.70 24.35
N ASN A 70 -18.59 0.47 24.13
CA ASN A 70 -18.65 1.19 22.87
C ASN A 70 -17.24 1.47 22.37
N THR A 71 -16.87 0.94 21.21
CA THR A 71 -15.51 1.08 20.69
C THR A 71 -15.46 1.77 19.34
N PHE A 72 -14.40 2.56 19.13
CA PHE A 72 -14.06 3.16 17.85
C PHE A 72 -13.26 2.23 16.93
N PHE A 73 -12.74 1.12 17.46
CA PHE A 73 -11.98 0.14 16.69
C PHE A 73 -11.98 -1.24 17.37
N LEU A 74 -12.50 -2.25 16.67
CA LEU A 74 -12.65 -3.60 17.24
C LEU A 74 -11.32 -4.36 17.29
N GLY A 75 -10.95 -4.82 18.48
CA GLY A 75 -9.96 -5.88 18.72
C GLY A 75 -10.59 -7.26 18.70
N ALA A 76 -9.81 -8.32 18.96
CA ALA A 76 -10.32 -9.70 18.87
C ALA A 76 -11.45 -10.00 19.87
N ALA A 77 -11.34 -9.52 21.11
CA ALA A 77 -12.37 -9.70 22.15
C ALA A 77 -13.63 -8.88 21.86
N THR A 78 -13.46 -7.59 21.58
CA THR A 78 -14.59 -6.70 21.31
C THR A 78 -15.32 -7.05 20.02
N ARG A 79 -14.63 -7.59 19.00
CA ARG A 79 -15.26 -8.18 17.80
C ARG A 79 -16.21 -9.32 18.15
N ARG A 80 -15.81 -10.22 19.06
CA ARG A 80 -16.69 -11.32 19.53
C ARG A 80 -17.88 -10.80 20.31
N ALA A 81 -17.68 -9.79 21.15
CA ALA A 81 -18.76 -9.16 21.91
C ALA A 81 -19.75 -8.43 20.99
N TYR A 82 -19.26 -7.67 20.02
CA TYR A 82 -20.08 -6.97 19.01
C TYR A 82 -20.90 -7.97 18.19
N ALA A 83 -20.27 -9.04 17.67
CA ALA A 83 -20.97 -10.08 16.93
C ALA A 83 -22.06 -10.80 17.74
N ALA A 84 -21.95 -10.79 19.08
CA ALA A 84 -22.94 -11.33 20.00
C ALA A 84 -24.00 -10.30 20.47
N GLY A 85 -23.96 -9.05 19.97
CA GLY A 85 -24.86 -7.97 20.36
C GLY A 85 -24.61 -7.41 21.76
N ARG A 86 -23.39 -7.57 22.31
CA ARG A 86 -23.01 -7.13 23.67
C ARG A 86 -22.05 -5.95 23.69
N ALA A 87 -21.65 -5.46 22.53
CA ALA A 87 -20.81 -4.28 22.39
C ALA A 87 -21.27 -3.48 21.16
N ASP A 88 -21.02 -2.18 21.21
CA ASP A 88 -21.30 -1.21 20.17
C ASP A 88 -20.02 -0.80 19.44
N TYR A 89 -20.20 -0.38 18.19
CA TYR A 89 -19.14 0.18 17.35
C TYR A 89 -19.57 1.56 16.87
N THR A 90 -18.82 2.58 17.27
CA THR A 90 -19.03 3.95 16.78
C THR A 90 -18.05 4.24 15.64
N PRO A 91 -18.53 4.35 14.38
CA PRO A 91 -17.65 4.70 13.27
C PRO A 91 -17.23 6.17 13.35
N CYS A 92 -15.93 6.42 13.46
CA CYS A 92 -15.36 7.76 13.48
C CYS A 92 -13.93 7.73 12.91
N PHE A 93 -13.52 8.78 12.19
CA PHE A 93 -12.12 8.92 11.79
C PHE A 93 -11.24 9.15 13.01
N LEU A 94 -10.04 8.57 13.03
CA LEU A 94 -9.17 8.67 14.20
C LEU A 94 -8.81 10.12 14.53
N SER A 95 -8.70 11.00 13.53
CA SER A 95 -8.47 12.43 13.73
C SER A 95 -9.67 13.20 14.31
N GLU A 96 -10.89 12.67 14.24
CA GLU A 96 -12.12 13.34 14.67
C GLU A 96 -12.61 12.91 16.06
N ILE A 97 -12.18 11.75 16.56
CA ILE A 97 -12.54 11.26 17.90
C ILE A 97 -12.27 12.30 19.01
N PRO A 98 -11.13 13.02 19.03
CA PRO A 98 -10.90 14.09 19.99
C PRO A 98 -11.99 15.17 20.00
N GLY A 99 -12.53 15.51 18.82
CA GLY A 99 -13.64 16.45 18.67
C GLY A 99 -14.92 15.96 19.33
N LEU A 100 -15.20 14.64 19.30
CA LEU A 100 -16.37 14.07 19.98
C LEU A 100 -16.33 14.32 21.50
N PHE A 101 -15.13 14.29 22.10
CA PHE A 101 -14.95 14.58 23.52
C PHE A 101 -15.00 16.09 23.79
N ALA A 102 -14.28 16.88 23.00
CA ALA A 102 -14.18 18.34 23.17
C ALA A 102 -15.53 19.05 23.00
N ASP A 103 -16.30 18.66 21.98
CA ASP A 103 -17.61 19.23 21.67
C ASP A 103 -18.73 18.62 22.52
N ARG A 104 -18.38 17.67 23.40
CA ARG A 104 -19.31 16.92 24.27
C ARG A 104 -20.42 16.20 23.50
N VAL A 105 -20.14 15.78 22.26
CA VAL A 105 -21.00 14.84 21.50
C VAL A 105 -20.96 13.46 22.18
N LEU A 106 -19.79 13.07 22.67
CA LEU A 106 -19.58 11.90 23.51
C LEU A 106 -18.88 12.31 24.82
N PRO A 107 -19.59 12.93 25.77
CA PRO A 107 -18.98 13.48 26.97
C PRO A 107 -18.47 12.36 27.89
N LEU A 108 -17.26 12.54 28.43
CA LEU A 108 -16.62 11.56 29.31
C LEU A 108 -16.73 12.02 30.77
N ASP A 109 -17.20 11.13 31.63
CA ASP A 109 -17.26 11.37 33.07
C ASP A 109 -15.93 10.99 33.72
N ALA A 110 -15.28 9.93 33.25
CA ALA A 110 -13.97 9.52 33.73
C ALA A 110 -13.06 9.03 32.60
N ALA A 111 -11.74 9.18 32.78
CA ALA A 111 -10.72 8.54 31.95
C ALA A 111 -9.79 7.69 32.84
N LEU A 112 -9.70 6.40 32.53
CA LEU A 112 -8.76 5.47 33.14
C LEU A 112 -7.57 5.32 32.18
N VAL A 113 -6.38 5.73 32.62
CA VAL A 113 -5.17 5.74 31.77
C VAL A 113 -3.96 5.15 32.49
N MET A 114 -2.91 4.80 31.74
CA MET A 114 -1.62 4.40 32.31
C MET A 114 -0.60 5.50 32.10
N VAL A 115 0.20 5.77 33.12
CA VAL A 115 1.27 6.78 33.07
C VAL A 115 2.56 6.28 33.74
N THR A 116 3.69 6.88 33.38
CA THR A 116 4.94 6.70 34.13
C THR A 116 4.81 7.31 35.53
N PRO A 117 5.69 6.98 36.48
CA PRO A 117 5.91 7.82 37.65
C PRO A 117 6.19 9.28 37.24
N PRO A 118 5.80 10.26 38.06
CA PRO A 118 6.14 11.65 37.82
C PRO A 118 7.66 11.84 37.88
N ASP A 119 8.18 12.73 37.05
CA ASP A 119 9.55 13.22 37.19
C ASP A 119 9.67 14.24 38.34
N GLU A 120 10.87 14.81 38.52
CA GLU A 120 11.16 15.82 39.55
C GLU A 120 10.29 17.09 39.42
N GLN A 121 9.73 17.35 38.23
CA GLN A 121 8.86 18.50 37.95
C GLN A 121 7.37 18.12 38.02
N GLY A 122 7.03 16.89 38.40
CA GLY A 122 5.66 16.44 38.53
C GLY A 122 5.01 16.01 37.21
N PHE A 123 5.78 15.78 36.14
CA PHE A 123 5.24 15.31 34.87
C PHE A 123 5.32 13.79 34.73
N CYS A 124 4.16 13.18 34.58
CA CYS A 124 4.02 11.81 34.12
C CYS A 124 3.97 11.77 32.58
N SER A 125 4.31 10.63 31.97
CA SER A 125 4.18 10.39 30.53
C SER A 125 3.10 9.34 30.26
N LEU A 126 2.25 9.55 29.26
CA LEU A 126 1.29 8.56 28.71
C LEU A 126 1.98 7.39 27.99
N GLY A 127 3.28 7.54 27.70
CA GLY A 127 4.10 6.49 27.12
C GLY A 127 3.71 6.18 25.67
N PRO A 128 3.50 4.91 25.30
CA PRO A 128 3.31 4.51 23.92
C PRO A 128 1.91 4.82 23.36
N SER A 129 0.98 5.39 24.14
CA SER A 129 -0.39 5.65 23.70
C SER A 129 -0.79 7.10 24.01
N VAL A 130 -0.48 8.02 23.09
CA VAL A 130 -0.94 9.42 23.20
C VAL A 130 -2.29 9.57 22.50
N ASP A 131 -2.34 9.22 21.22
CA ASP A 131 -3.55 9.03 20.40
C ASP A 131 -4.78 9.86 20.80
N VAL A 132 -5.91 9.20 21.06
CA VAL A 132 -7.13 9.79 21.60
C VAL A 132 -7.08 9.87 23.13
N THR A 133 -6.14 9.15 23.75
CA THR A 133 -5.98 9.08 25.21
C THR A 133 -5.69 10.45 25.83
N LEU A 134 -4.85 11.27 25.18
CA LEU A 134 -4.58 12.64 25.66
C LEU A 134 -5.84 13.51 25.61
N ALA A 135 -6.64 13.40 24.54
CA ALA A 135 -7.91 14.11 24.42
C ALA A 135 -8.90 13.67 25.50
N ALA A 136 -8.98 12.36 25.79
CA ALA A 136 -9.80 11.83 26.87
C ALA A 136 -9.39 12.41 28.23
N CYS A 137 -8.09 12.49 28.54
CA CYS A 137 -7.60 13.08 29.78
C CYS A 137 -7.97 14.57 29.91
N ARG A 138 -7.93 15.32 28.80
CA ARG A 138 -8.25 16.76 28.80
C ARG A 138 -9.73 17.08 28.94
N HIS A 139 -10.61 16.14 28.57
CA HIS A 139 -12.04 16.40 28.46
C HIS A 139 -12.91 15.55 29.40
N ALA A 140 -12.35 14.53 30.05
CA ALA A 140 -13.04 13.81 31.11
C ALA A 140 -13.20 14.67 32.38
N ALA A 141 -14.30 14.48 33.11
CA ALA A 141 -14.51 15.20 34.36
C ALA A 141 -13.53 14.76 35.47
N ILE A 142 -13.11 13.49 35.46
CA ILE A 142 -12.03 12.98 36.32
C ILE A 142 -11.03 12.12 35.55
N VAL A 143 -9.76 12.17 35.95
CA VAL A 143 -8.67 11.33 35.43
C VAL A 143 -8.13 10.43 36.52
N ILE A 144 -8.17 9.12 36.30
CA ILE A 144 -7.68 8.09 37.22
C ILE A 144 -6.53 7.35 36.53
N ALA A 145 -5.32 7.43 37.09
CA ALA A 145 -4.12 6.93 36.44
C ALA A 145 -3.55 5.68 37.11
N GLN A 146 -3.25 4.64 36.34
CA GLN A 146 -2.34 3.57 36.75
C GLN A 146 -0.90 4.09 36.62
N VAL A 147 -0.17 4.17 37.73
CA VAL A 147 1.25 4.52 37.71
C VAL A 147 2.06 3.25 37.54
N ASN A 148 2.74 3.13 36.40
CA ASN A 148 3.53 1.96 36.04
C ASN A 148 5.00 2.35 35.77
N PRO A 149 5.97 1.96 36.62
CA PRO A 149 7.39 2.26 36.40
C PRO A 149 8.00 1.57 35.17
N LEU A 150 7.34 0.56 34.60
CA LEU A 150 7.78 -0.14 33.39
C LEU A 150 7.29 0.53 32.09
N LEU A 151 6.41 1.53 32.18
CA LEU A 151 5.94 2.28 31.01
C LEU A 151 7.08 3.15 30.45
N PRO A 152 7.34 3.15 29.13
CA PRO A 152 8.37 4.01 28.57
C PRO A 152 7.97 5.48 28.69
N ARG A 153 8.93 6.36 29.02
CA ARG A 153 8.75 7.80 28.98
C ARG A 153 8.98 8.29 27.55
N THR A 154 7.92 8.65 26.83
CA THR A 154 8.02 9.09 25.43
C THR A 154 8.10 10.61 25.35
N HIS A 155 8.78 11.15 24.33
CA HIS A 155 8.88 12.59 24.10
C HIS A 155 7.72 13.10 23.24
N GLY A 156 7.60 14.42 23.09
CA GLY A 156 6.54 15.08 22.31
C GLY A 156 5.44 15.66 23.20
N GLN A 157 4.20 15.57 22.74
CA GLN A 157 3.00 15.95 23.50
C GLN A 157 2.42 14.74 24.23
N SER A 158 3.23 14.12 25.08
CA SER A 158 2.95 12.86 25.78
C SER A 158 2.77 13.03 27.29
N PHE A 159 2.91 14.25 27.82
CA PHE A 159 2.97 14.49 29.26
C PHE A 159 1.64 14.93 29.87
N LEU A 160 1.42 14.51 31.11
CA LEU A 160 0.39 15.01 32.03
C LEU A 160 1.05 15.40 33.33
N HIS A 161 0.75 16.58 33.86
CA HIS A 161 1.20 16.97 35.19
C HIS A 161 0.33 16.31 36.27
N VAL A 162 0.88 16.02 37.45
CA VAL A 162 0.14 15.42 38.58
C VAL A 162 -1.09 16.23 39.06
N SER A 163 -1.18 17.51 38.68
CA SER A 163 -2.37 18.34 38.93
C SER A 163 -3.53 18.04 38.00
N GLU A 164 -3.27 17.39 36.85
CA GLU A 164 -4.27 16.95 35.86
C GLU A 164 -4.75 15.52 36.15
N ILE A 165 -4.30 14.90 37.24
CA ILE A 165 -4.66 13.55 37.66
C ILE A 165 -5.39 13.63 39.01
N ASP A 166 -6.66 13.22 39.06
CA ASP A 166 -7.47 13.26 40.27
C ASP A 166 -7.09 12.15 41.25
N ALA A 167 -7.00 10.93 40.75
CA ALA A 167 -6.67 9.74 41.54
C ALA A 167 -5.64 8.84 40.86
N PHE A 168 -4.92 8.02 41.63
CA PHE A 168 -3.92 7.10 41.08
C PHE A 168 -3.85 5.74 41.76
N PHE A 169 -3.48 4.73 41.00
CA PHE A 169 -3.27 3.36 41.44
C PHE A 169 -1.87 2.90 41.04
N GLU A 170 -1.04 2.56 42.01
CA GLU A 170 0.30 2.04 41.73
C GLU A 170 0.23 0.56 41.36
N ALA A 171 0.62 0.23 40.14
CA ALA A 171 0.75 -1.14 39.70
C ALA A 171 1.81 -1.26 38.60
N SER A 172 2.85 -2.01 38.91
CA SER A 172 3.87 -2.41 37.94
C SER A 172 3.35 -3.56 37.08
N ALA A 173 3.38 -3.40 35.77
CA ALA A 173 2.94 -4.41 34.82
C ALA A 173 3.76 -4.33 33.53
N GLU A 174 4.16 -5.48 33.01
CA GLU A 174 4.75 -5.57 31.68
C GLU A 174 3.73 -5.15 30.61
N LEU A 175 4.20 -4.45 29.58
CA LEU A 175 3.33 -4.04 28.48
C LEU A 175 3.04 -5.23 27.56
N PRO A 176 1.79 -5.38 27.09
CA PRO A 176 1.47 -6.39 26.09
C PRO A 176 2.27 -6.12 24.81
N VAL A 177 2.81 -7.19 24.24
CA VAL A 177 3.61 -7.14 23.01
C VAL A 177 2.79 -7.64 21.83
N LEU A 178 3.03 -7.05 20.67
CA LEU A 178 2.57 -7.55 19.39
C LEU A 178 3.79 -8.12 18.65
N ASP A 179 3.84 -9.44 18.51
CA ASP A 179 4.89 -10.11 17.75
C ASP A 179 4.36 -10.65 16.42
N HIS A 180 5.22 -10.59 15.41
CA HIS A 180 4.97 -11.13 14.08
C HIS A 180 6.09 -12.12 13.75
N PRO A 181 6.05 -13.33 14.35
CA PRO A 181 7.12 -14.31 14.16
C PRO A 181 7.28 -14.60 12.66
N PRO A 182 8.51 -14.84 12.16
CA PRO A 182 8.74 -15.12 10.76
C PRO A 182 7.83 -16.24 10.25
N LEU A 183 7.08 -15.96 9.19
CA LEU A 183 6.28 -16.95 8.47
C LEU A 183 6.64 -16.86 6.99
N GLU A 184 6.58 -17.99 6.29
CA GLU A 184 6.70 -17.96 4.84
C GLU A 184 5.50 -17.25 4.22
N ASP A 185 5.77 -16.08 3.64
CA ASP A 185 4.78 -15.29 2.93
C ASP A 185 5.31 -14.85 1.55
N PRO A 186 5.29 -15.76 0.54
CA PRO A 186 5.74 -15.42 -0.81
C PRO A 186 4.93 -14.27 -1.44
N ALA A 187 3.62 -14.22 -1.18
CA ALA A 187 2.75 -13.16 -1.68
C ALA A 187 3.14 -11.80 -1.07
N GLY A 188 3.28 -11.73 0.25
CA GLY A 188 3.74 -10.55 0.97
C GLY A 188 5.10 -10.04 0.51
N ARG A 189 6.07 -10.93 0.26
CA ARG A 189 7.37 -10.55 -0.30
C ARG A 189 7.26 -9.93 -1.69
N ARG A 190 6.40 -10.45 -2.57
CA ARG A 190 6.16 -9.84 -3.89
C ARG A 190 5.48 -8.49 -3.78
N ILE A 191 4.47 -8.37 -2.92
CA ILE A 191 3.80 -7.09 -2.63
C ILE A 191 4.82 -6.07 -2.13
N ALA A 192 5.67 -6.45 -1.16
CA ALA A 192 6.73 -5.61 -0.64
C ALA A 192 7.69 -5.12 -1.72
N GLY A 193 8.11 -6.00 -2.63
CA GLY A 193 8.94 -5.62 -3.77
C GLY A 193 8.28 -4.60 -4.71
N TYR A 194 6.95 -4.65 -4.89
CA TYR A 194 6.22 -3.66 -5.69
C TYR A 194 6.00 -2.34 -4.94
N VAL A 195 5.66 -2.39 -3.66
CA VAL A 195 5.48 -1.17 -2.84
C VAL A 195 6.81 -0.42 -2.72
N ALA A 196 7.92 -1.14 -2.51
CA ALA A 196 9.26 -0.55 -2.46
C ALA A 196 9.66 0.17 -3.76
N GLN A 197 9.13 -0.23 -4.92
CA GLN A 197 9.38 0.49 -6.18
C GLN A 197 8.65 1.84 -6.28
N LEU A 198 7.57 2.02 -5.52
CA LEU A 198 6.81 3.28 -5.45
C LEU A 198 7.39 4.26 -4.41
N ILE A 199 8.24 3.75 -3.52
CA ILE A 199 8.95 4.52 -2.51
C ILE A 199 10.32 4.93 -3.09
N GLU A 200 10.70 6.15 -2.79
CA GLU A 200 11.95 6.75 -3.23
C GLU A 200 12.72 7.31 -2.02
N ASP A 201 14.04 7.47 -2.18
CA ASP A 201 14.86 8.14 -1.17
C ASP A 201 14.31 9.54 -0.84
N GLY A 202 14.23 9.87 0.45
CA GLY A 202 13.70 11.15 0.91
C GLY A 202 12.19 11.19 1.16
N ASP A 203 11.44 10.11 0.87
CA ASP A 203 10.01 10.06 1.13
C ASP A 203 9.68 10.06 2.64
N THR A 204 8.53 10.63 3.00
CA THR A 204 7.96 10.56 4.36
C THR A 204 6.91 9.46 4.41
N LEU A 205 7.00 8.57 5.39
CA LEU A 205 6.29 7.30 5.39
C LEU A 205 5.23 7.21 6.50
N GLN A 206 4.09 6.60 6.15
CA GLN A 206 3.11 6.04 7.07
C GLN A 206 2.81 4.58 6.71
N PHE A 207 2.74 3.73 7.72
CA PHE A 207 2.34 2.32 7.61
C PHE A 207 1.33 1.96 8.71
N GLY A 208 0.42 1.03 8.37
CA GLY A 208 -0.52 0.44 9.32
C GLY A 208 0.05 -0.78 10.05
N ILE A 209 -0.81 -1.42 10.86
CA ILE A 209 -0.47 -2.61 11.67
C ILE A 209 -0.47 -3.87 10.79
N GLY A 210 0.44 -4.80 11.10
CA GLY A 210 0.38 -6.19 10.67
C GLY A 210 1.61 -6.69 9.93
N ARG A 211 1.56 -7.98 9.56
CA ARG A 211 2.67 -8.69 8.91
C ARG A 211 3.09 -8.11 7.56
N LEU A 212 2.13 -7.68 6.74
CA LEU A 212 2.42 -7.15 5.42
C LEU A 212 3.18 -5.81 5.51
N PRO A 213 2.72 -4.82 6.31
CA PRO A 213 3.53 -3.63 6.62
C PRO A 213 4.96 -3.94 7.08
N GLU A 214 5.16 -4.87 8.02
CA GLU A 214 6.51 -5.28 8.46
C GLU A 214 7.36 -5.81 7.30
N THR A 215 6.77 -6.66 6.44
CA THR A 215 7.45 -7.21 5.26
C THR A 215 7.81 -6.10 4.26
N ILE A 216 6.95 -5.09 4.10
CA ILE A 216 7.23 -3.94 3.25
C ILE A 216 8.39 -3.12 3.84
N LEU A 217 8.35 -2.83 5.14
CA LEU A 217 9.41 -2.09 5.84
C LEU A 217 10.78 -2.78 5.69
N ASP A 218 10.84 -4.11 5.79
CA ASP A 218 12.08 -4.87 5.57
C ASP A 218 12.62 -4.70 4.15
N ALA A 219 11.74 -4.63 3.14
CA ALA A 219 12.14 -4.39 1.74
C ALA A 219 12.68 -2.97 1.51
N LEU A 220 12.53 -2.05 2.46
CA LEU A 220 13.06 -0.69 2.36
C LEU A 220 14.51 -0.54 2.83
N ALA A 221 15.16 -1.59 3.31
CA ALA A 221 16.53 -1.53 3.86
C ALA A 221 17.59 -0.90 2.92
N GLY A 222 17.35 -0.91 1.60
CA GLY A 222 18.24 -0.29 0.61
C GLY A 222 18.04 1.22 0.40
N HIS A 223 16.96 1.81 0.92
CA HIS A 223 16.63 3.22 0.75
C HIS A 223 17.46 4.12 1.68
N ARG A 224 17.38 5.43 1.47
CA ARG A 224 18.13 6.44 2.22
C ARG A 224 17.25 7.65 2.54
N ARG A 225 17.56 8.29 3.68
CA ARG A 225 17.00 9.60 4.08
C ARG A 225 15.47 9.61 4.18
N LEU A 226 14.88 8.48 4.54
CA LEU A 226 13.44 8.37 4.73
C LEU A 226 13.00 9.15 5.97
N GLY A 227 11.76 9.62 5.95
CA GLY A 227 11.09 10.26 7.09
C GLY A 227 9.93 9.44 7.61
N VAL A 228 9.51 9.68 8.86
CA VAL A 228 8.34 9.06 9.49
C VAL A 228 7.40 10.13 10.02
N HIS A 229 6.18 10.14 9.48
CA HIS A 229 5.00 10.80 10.04
C HIS A 229 3.87 9.80 9.91
N SER A 230 3.68 8.99 10.93
CA SER A 230 2.86 7.77 10.86
C SER A 230 1.89 7.73 12.03
N GLU A 231 0.77 7.02 11.90
CA GLU A 231 -0.10 6.77 13.05
C GLU A 231 0.69 6.06 14.17
N MET A 232 1.53 5.09 13.79
CA MET A 232 2.28 4.27 14.74
C MET A 232 3.75 4.04 14.39
N ILE A 233 4.51 3.64 15.42
CA ILE A 233 5.84 3.03 15.30
C ILE A 233 5.79 1.53 15.68
N SER A 234 6.45 0.70 14.86
CA SER A 234 6.58 -0.76 15.04
C SER A 234 8.04 -1.20 14.91
N ASP A 235 8.28 -2.50 15.10
CA ASP A 235 9.60 -3.12 14.99
C ASP A 235 10.30 -2.81 13.66
N GLY A 236 9.58 -2.84 12.53
CA GLY A 236 10.13 -2.54 11.21
C GLY A 236 10.65 -1.11 11.09
N LEU A 237 9.91 -0.14 11.61
CA LEU A 237 10.37 1.25 11.64
C LEU A 237 11.57 1.42 12.58
N VAL A 238 11.59 0.76 13.73
CA VAL A 238 12.74 0.75 14.65
C VAL A 238 13.98 0.18 13.96
N ARG A 239 13.85 -0.91 13.20
CA ARG A 239 14.95 -1.49 12.40
C ARG A 239 15.51 -0.48 11.38
N LEU A 240 14.63 0.19 10.63
CA LEU A 240 15.05 1.19 9.63
C LEU A 240 15.71 2.43 10.24
N ILE A 241 15.22 2.90 11.40
CA ILE A 241 15.83 4.03 12.11
C ILE A 241 17.24 3.65 12.60
N ARG A 242 17.39 2.48 13.22
CA ARG A 242 18.70 2.00 13.69
C ARG A 242 19.70 1.78 12.57
N ALA A 243 19.22 1.36 11.40
CA ALA A 243 20.05 1.20 10.21
C ALA A 243 20.45 2.54 9.54
N GLY A 244 19.94 3.68 10.02
CA GLY A 244 20.16 5.00 9.41
C GLY A 244 19.44 5.18 8.06
N VAL A 245 18.49 4.29 7.73
CA VAL A 245 17.65 4.40 6.54
C VAL A 245 16.62 5.51 6.73
N VAL A 246 16.02 5.56 7.93
CA VAL A 246 15.16 6.65 8.40
C VAL A 246 16.00 7.60 9.25
N ASP A 247 16.19 8.83 8.74
CA ASP A 247 16.90 9.91 9.46
C ASP A 247 16.05 11.19 9.58
N ASN A 248 14.85 11.19 8.98
CA ASN A 248 13.93 12.33 8.99
C ASN A 248 14.50 13.64 8.41
N SER A 249 15.64 13.60 7.71
CA SER A 249 16.36 14.79 7.22
C SER A 249 15.64 15.53 6.07
N ARG A 250 14.68 14.86 5.43
CA ARG A 250 13.91 15.39 4.30
C ARG A 250 12.46 15.73 4.64
N LYS A 251 12.03 15.53 5.89
CA LYS A 251 10.67 15.88 6.32
C LYS A 251 10.47 17.40 6.28
N THR A 252 9.27 17.82 5.86
CA THR A 252 8.88 19.24 5.85
C THR A 252 8.54 19.73 7.26
N LEU A 253 7.80 18.93 8.03
CA LEU A 253 7.49 19.22 9.43
C LEU A 253 8.32 18.33 10.35
N HIS A 254 8.79 18.86 11.47
CA HIS A 254 9.59 18.13 12.45
C HIS A 254 10.80 17.40 11.83
N PRO A 255 11.69 18.13 11.11
CA PRO A 255 12.89 17.53 10.53
C PRO A 255 13.77 16.93 11.63
N GLY A 256 14.32 15.74 11.36
CA GLY A 256 15.13 14.98 12.33
C GLY A 256 14.33 14.22 13.39
N LYS A 257 12.99 14.25 13.36
CA LYS A 257 12.12 13.55 14.31
C LYS A 257 11.16 12.58 13.62
N SER A 258 11.05 11.36 14.13
CA SER A 258 9.97 10.44 13.78
C SER A 258 8.73 10.82 14.59
N VAL A 259 7.66 11.23 13.91
CA VAL A 259 6.42 11.68 14.54
C VAL A 259 5.39 10.57 14.46
N VAL A 260 4.86 10.16 15.61
CA VAL A 260 3.81 9.13 15.72
C VAL A 260 2.74 9.49 16.75
N THR A 261 1.64 8.75 16.80
CA THR A 261 0.61 8.95 17.83
C THR A 261 0.50 7.79 18.84
N PHE A 262 0.88 6.58 18.44
CA PHE A 262 1.07 5.46 19.36
C PHE A 262 2.18 4.49 18.90
N ALA A 263 2.48 3.47 19.73
CA ALA A 263 3.42 2.40 19.42
C ALA A 263 2.81 1.02 19.69
N MET A 264 3.09 0.07 18.80
CA MET A 264 2.75 -1.34 18.97
C MET A 264 3.86 -2.20 18.38
N GLY A 265 4.33 -3.16 19.17
CA GLY A 265 5.37 -4.08 18.72
C GLY A 265 5.90 -4.94 19.85
N THR A 266 7.13 -5.42 19.70
CA THR A 266 7.81 -6.17 20.74
C THR A 266 8.31 -5.26 21.87
N ALA A 267 8.78 -5.87 22.97
CA ALA A 267 9.45 -5.15 24.05
C ALA A 267 10.63 -4.29 23.57
N GLU A 268 11.23 -4.62 22.43
CA GLU A 268 12.31 -3.83 21.85
C GLU A 268 11.85 -2.46 21.35
N VAL A 269 10.63 -2.37 20.82
CA VAL A 269 10.03 -1.08 20.44
C VAL A 269 9.87 -0.21 21.69
N TYR A 270 9.34 -0.77 22.78
CA TYR A 270 9.12 -0.03 24.03
C TYR A 270 10.43 0.43 24.66
N ARG A 271 11.48 -0.41 24.65
CA ARG A 271 12.84 0.01 25.05
C ARG A 271 13.39 1.11 24.16
N PHE A 272 13.18 1.02 22.85
CA PHE A 272 13.71 1.99 21.88
C PHE A 272 13.09 3.38 22.01
N ILE A 273 11.80 3.47 22.33
CA ILE A 273 11.10 4.77 22.45
C ILE A 273 11.28 5.41 23.83
N HIS A 274 11.74 4.67 24.84
CA HIS A 274 11.99 5.20 26.17
C HIS A 274 13.09 6.28 26.13
N ASP A 275 12.71 7.50 26.48
CA ASP A 275 13.57 8.69 26.58
C ASP A 275 14.41 8.96 25.32
N ASN A 276 13.88 8.61 24.15
CA ASN A 276 14.58 8.74 22.88
C ASN A 276 14.19 10.05 22.17
N PRO A 277 15.08 11.04 22.08
CA PRO A 277 14.76 12.33 21.48
C PRO A 277 14.54 12.27 19.96
N HIS A 278 14.82 11.15 19.29
CA HIS A 278 14.55 10.99 17.87
C HIS A 278 13.07 10.68 17.58
N VAL A 279 12.27 10.31 18.58
CA VAL A 279 10.87 9.91 18.42
C VAL A 279 9.97 10.82 19.27
N GLU A 280 8.97 11.43 18.64
CA GLU A 280 8.00 12.28 19.33
C GLU A 280 6.58 11.74 19.11
N PHE A 281 5.83 11.66 20.20
CA PHE A 281 4.44 11.25 20.22
C PHE A 281 3.55 12.48 20.28
N HIS A 282 2.55 12.54 19.42
CA HIS A 282 1.61 13.66 19.32
C HIS A 282 0.17 13.14 19.28
N PRO A 283 -0.82 13.95 19.68
CA PRO A 283 -2.21 13.53 19.66
C PRO A 283 -2.72 13.34 18.22
N THR A 284 -3.73 12.49 18.08
CA THR A 284 -4.18 12.04 16.76
C THR A 284 -4.78 13.16 15.90
N GLU A 285 -5.44 14.15 16.50
CA GLU A 285 -5.96 15.33 15.79
C GLU A 285 -4.85 16.16 15.13
N TYR A 286 -3.58 15.95 15.52
CA TYR A 286 -2.43 16.49 14.81
C TYR A 286 -1.83 15.50 13.81
N VAL A 287 -1.53 14.28 14.26
CA VAL A 287 -0.81 13.27 13.46
C VAL A 287 -1.63 12.81 12.26
N ASN A 288 -2.92 12.55 12.47
CA ASN A 288 -3.82 12.00 11.47
C ASN A 288 -4.54 13.09 10.67
N ALA A 289 -4.55 14.36 11.11
CA ALA A 289 -5.22 15.42 10.36
C ALA A 289 -4.74 15.48 8.90
N PRO A 290 -5.63 15.30 7.89
CA PRO A 290 -5.23 15.27 6.48
C PRO A 290 -4.46 16.51 6.04
N LEU A 291 -4.78 17.68 6.61
CA LEU A 291 -4.08 18.93 6.33
C LEU A 291 -2.66 18.95 6.90
N THR A 292 -2.40 18.32 8.05
CA THR A 292 -1.04 18.16 8.59
C THR A 292 -0.25 17.19 7.73
N VAL A 293 -0.84 16.05 7.39
CA VAL A 293 -0.22 15.03 6.52
C VAL A 293 0.13 15.61 5.14
N ALA A 294 -0.77 16.41 4.55
CA ALA A 294 -0.59 17.04 3.24
C ALA A 294 0.54 18.08 3.17
N ARG A 295 0.98 18.61 4.32
CA ARG A 295 2.08 19.59 4.39
C ARG A 295 3.45 18.96 4.22
N HIS A 296 3.57 17.64 4.38
CA HIS A 296 4.79 16.94 4.01
C HIS A 296 4.87 16.82 2.50
N GLU A 297 6.03 17.11 1.92
CA GLU A 297 6.31 16.73 0.55
C GLU A 297 6.50 15.22 0.45
N ARG A 298 6.08 14.63 -0.66
CA ARG A 298 6.34 13.23 -0.99
C ARG A 298 5.86 12.24 0.09
N MET A 299 4.70 12.53 0.68
CA MET A 299 4.10 11.67 1.69
C MET A 299 3.60 10.35 1.07
N VAL A 300 4.07 9.21 1.59
CA VAL A 300 3.64 7.88 1.18
C VAL A 300 2.85 7.23 2.32
N ALA A 301 1.59 6.92 2.05
CA ALA A 301 0.69 6.26 3.00
C ALA A 301 0.36 4.87 2.49
N VAL A 302 0.74 3.83 3.23
CA VAL A 302 0.51 2.43 2.84
C VAL A 302 -0.44 1.77 3.82
N ASN A 303 -1.61 1.38 3.32
CA ASN A 303 -2.68 0.75 4.11
C ASN A 303 -3.15 -0.55 3.46
N SER A 304 -3.92 -1.35 4.21
CA SER A 304 -4.48 -2.61 3.72
C SER A 304 -5.99 -2.51 3.51
N ALA A 305 -6.62 -3.58 3.02
CA ALA A 305 -8.06 -3.63 2.78
C ALA A 305 -8.55 -5.06 2.81
N LEU A 306 -9.76 -5.34 3.30
CA LEU A 306 -10.37 -6.67 3.26
C LEU A 306 -10.81 -7.03 1.84
N GLU A 307 -11.54 -6.14 1.17
CA GLU A 307 -12.01 -6.30 -0.20
C GLU A 307 -11.87 -5.00 -1.00
N ILE A 308 -11.64 -5.13 -2.30
CA ILE A 308 -11.70 -4.02 -3.26
C ILE A 308 -12.57 -4.43 -4.44
N ASP A 309 -13.58 -3.65 -4.78
CA ASP A 309 -14.42 -3.95 -5.93
C ASP A 309 -13.82 -3.47 -7.26
N LEU A 310 -14.38 -3.92 -8.40
CA LEU A 310 -13.90 -3.55 -9.75
C LEU A 310 -14.00 -2.06 -10.10
N THR A 311 -14.68 -1.28 -9.27
CA THR A 311 -14.76 0.17 -9.43
C THR A 311 -13.73 0.92 -8.57
N GLY A 312 -13.04 0.21 -7.68
CA GLY A 312 -12.03 0.71 -6.75
C GLY A 312 -12.60 1.21 -5.43
N GLN A 313 -13.78 0.76 -4.99
CA GLN A 313 -14.19 0.96 -3.58
C GLN A 313 -13.44 0.00 -2.69
N VAL A 314 -13.11 0.45 -1.48
CA VAL A 314 -12.32 -0.33 -0.52
C VAL A 314 -13.13 -0.53 0.75
N ALA A 315 -13.36 -1.79 1.09
CA ALA A 315 -13.82 -2.19 2.41
C ALA A 315 -12.60 -2.65 3.22
N ALA A 316 -12.37 -2.02 4.37
CA ALA A 316 -11.21 -2.31 5.22
C ALA A 316 -11.60 -2.69 6.65
N ASP A 317 -12.74 -2.20 7.14
CA ASP A 317 -13.18 -2.43 8.51
C ASP A 317 -14.12 -3.62 8.67
N SER A 318 -14.76 -4.07 7.58
CA SER A 318 -15.87 -5.01 7.60
C SER A 318 -15.90 -5.95 6.38
N LEU A 319 -16.53 -7.12 6.55
CA LEU A 319 -16.80 -8.09 5.50
C LEU A 319 -18.29 -8.42 5.52
N GLY A 320 -19.02 -7.86 4.56
CA GLY A 320 -20.47 -7.77 4.65
C GLY A 320 -20.89 -7.09 5.95
N TYR A 321 -21.91 -7.62 6.62
CA TYR A 321 -22.41 -7.09 7.90
C TYR A 321 -21.47 -7.32 9.10
N ALA A 322 -20.42 -8.12 8.96
CA ALA A 322 -19.49 -8.41 10.05
C ALA A 322 -18.41 -7.32 10.14
N ILE A 323 -18.45 -6.51 11.20
CA ILE A 323 -17.39 -5.54 11.49
C ILE A 323 -16.19 -6.28 12.08
N HIS A 324 -15.04 -6.17 11.42
CA HIS A 324 -13.79 -6.79 11.83
C HIS A 324 -12.91 -5.85 12.66
N SER A 325 -12.88 -4.56 12.32
CA SER A 325 -11.96 -3.62 12.97
C SER A 325 -12.61 -2.25 13.17
N GLY A 326 -12.10 -1.20 12.55
CA GLY A 326 -12.70 0.12 12.55
C GLY A 326 -12.15 0.96 11.39
N ILE A 327 -12.75 2.13 11.17
CA ILE A 327 -12.32 3.07 10.13
C ILE A 327 -10.85 3.49 10.34
N GLY A 328 -10.48 3.80 11.60
CA GLY A 328 -9.12 4.21 11.98
C GLY A 328 -8.64 5.47 11.24
N GLY A 329 -7.31 5.61 11.07
CA GLY A 329 -6.70 6.70 10.31
C GLY A 329 -6.42 6.40 8.84
N GLN A 330 -6.96 5.31 8.29
CA GLN A 330 -6.64 4.92 6.91
C GLN A 330 -6.99 6.04 5.92
N LEU A 331 -8.24 6.51 5.92
CA LEU A 331 -8.67 7.53 4.97
C LEU A 331 -7.98 8.88 5.22
N ASP A 332 -7.72 9.19 6.49
CA ASP A 332 -7.00 10.38 6.94
C ASP A 332 -5.64 10.51 6.24
N PHE A 333 -4.84 9.44 6.32
CA PHE A 333 -3.53 9.39 5.67
C PHE A 333 -3.60 9.29 4.16
N LEU A 334 -4.55 8.52 3.59
CA LEU A 334 -4.68 8.41 2.14
C LEU A 334 -5.06 9.76 1.51
N ARG A 335 -5.96 10.52 2.13
CA ARG A 335 -6.32 11.88 1.67
C ARG A 335 -5.17 12.86 1.87
N GLY A 336 -4.50 12.82 3.02
CA GLY A 336 -3.31 13.64 3.26
C GLY A 336 -2.20 13.38 2.23
N ALA A 337 -1.90 12.11 1.95
CA ALA A 337 -0.93 11.73 0.92
C ALA A 337 -1.39 12.10 -0.50
N ALA A 338 -2.69 12.04 -0.80
CA ALA A 338 -3.23 12.50 -2.07
C ALA A 338 -3.06 14.02 -2.30
N MET A 339 -3.14 14.81 -1.22
CA MET A 339 -2.99 16.26 -1.21
C MET A 339 -1.52 16.71 -1.15
N SER A 340 -0.63 15.86 -0.66
CA SER A 340 0.81 16.09 -0.60
C SER A 340 1.44 16.22 -2.01
N PRO A 341 2.30 17.23 -2.26
CA PRO A 341 3.07 17.33 -3.49
C PRO A 341 3.95 16.08 -3.70
N GLY A 342 3.68 15.32 -4.77
CA GLY A 342 4.37 14.05 -5.03
C GLY A 342 3.99 12.91 -4.08
N GLY A 343 2.92 13.07 -3.30
CA GLY A 343 2.45 12.04 -2.38
C GLY A 343 1.78 10.84 -3.09
N ARG A 344 1.83 9.68 -2.43
CA ARG A 344 1.40 8.38 -2.96
C ARG A 344 0.58 7.63 -1.91
N PRO A 345 -0.76 7.65 -2.02
CA PRO A 345 -1.63 6.78 -1.24
C PRO A 345 -1.72 5.39 -1.89
N ILE A 346 -1.38 4.35 -1.13
CA ILE A 346 -1.23 2.98 -1.59
C ILE A 346 -2.11 2.06 -0.73
N ILE A 347 -2.94 1.25 -1.39
CA ILE A 347 -3.63 0.11 -0.78
C ILE A 347 -2.89 -1.17 -1.19
N ALA A 348 -2.40 -1.94 -0.23
CA ALA A 348 -1.67 -3.18 -0.45
C ALA A 348 -2.38 -4.36 0.21
N LEU A 349 -2.65 -5.40 -0.57
CA LEU A 349 -3.33 -6.62 -0.10
C LEU A 349 -2.94 -7.84 -0.93
N PRO A 350 -2.85 -9.04 -0.32
CA PRO A 350 -2.91 -10.29 -1.07
C PRO A 350 -4.15 -10.32 -1.96
N SER A 351 -4.03 -10.84 -3.17
CA SER A 351 -5.17 -10.93 -4.10
C SER A 351 -6.24 -11.94 -3.67
N THR A 352 -5.91 -12.84 -2.73
CA THR A 352 -6.80 -13.88 -2.20
C THR A 352 -6.78 -13.98 -0.66
N ALA A 353 -7.73 -14.73 -0.11
CA ALA A 353 -7.84 -15.13 1.28
C ALA A 353 -8.18 -16.63 1.38
N ARG A 354 -8.19 -17.18 2.61
CA ARG A 354 -8.52 -18.58 2.92
C ARG A 354 -7.73 -19.59 2.07
N GLY A 355 -6.42 -19.43 1.99
CA GLY A 355 -5.53 -20.32 1.24
C GLY A 355 -5.75 -20.28 -0.28
N GLY A 356 -6.18 -19.15 -0.83
CA GLY A 356 -6.44 -18.98 -2.27
C GLY A 356 -7.89 -19.21 -2.69
N ALA A 357 -8.74 -19.71 -1.80
CA ALA A 357 -10.12 -20.08 -2.13
C ALA A 357 -11.05 -18.89 -2.40
N VAL A 358 -10.72 -17.69 -1.91
CA VAL A 358 -11.56 -16.49 -2.03
C VAL A 358 -10.74 -15.33 -2.59
N SER A 359 -11.24 -14.65 -3.63
CA SER A 359 -10.63 -13.41 -4.13
C SER A 359 -10.92 -12.24 -3.21
N ARG A 360 -9.93 -11.37 -3.01
CA ARG A 360 -10.10 -10.08 -2.32
C ARG A 360 -10.31 -8.92 -3.29
N LEU A 361 -10.07 -9.14 -4.58
CA LEU A 361 -10.57 -8.27 -5.64
C LEU A 361 -11.91 -8.85 -6.12
N VAL A 362 -13.00 -8.15 -5.87
CA VAL A 362 -14.36 -8.66 -6.00
C VAL A 362 -15.15 -7.91 -7.08
N PRO A 363 -16.19 -8.52 -7.68
CA PRO A 363 -16.99 -7.82 -8.70
C PRO A 363 -17.72 -6.59 -8.13
N HIS A 364 -18.29 -6.76 -6.95
CA HIS A 364 -18.86 -5.73 -6.09
C HIS A 364 -18.50 -6.08 -4.64
N LEU A 365 -18.47 -5.10 -3.75
CA LEU A 365 -18.26 -5.38 -2.33
C LEU A 365 -19.35 -6.32 -1.80
N THR A 366 -18.99 -7.16 -0.84
CA THR A 366 -19.95 -8.02 -0.14
C THR A 366 -21.09 -7.17 0.44
N GLU A 367 -22.33 -7.62 0.28
CA GLU A 367 -23.51 -6.89 0.78
C GLU A 367 -23.37 -6.59 2.28
N GLY A 368 -23.57 -5.33 2.65
CA GLY A 368 -23.39 -4.84 4.02
C GLY A 368 -21.99 -4.33 4.36
N ALA A 369 -21.00 -4.53 3.49
CA ALA A 369 -19.63 -4.07 3.74
C ALA A 369 -19.54 -2.53 3.76
N GLY A 370 -18.86 -2.01 4.78
CA GLY A 370 -18.54 -0.60 4.97
C GLY A 370 -17.47 -0.14 4.01
N VAL A 371 -17.78 0.87 3.20
CA VAL A 371 -16.80 1.55 2.35
C VAL A 371 -15.97 2.51 3.21
N VAL A 372 -14.74 2.13 3.52
CA VAL A 372 -13.80 2.98 4.28
C VAL A 372 -13.07 3.96 3.35
N THR A 373 -12.75 3.54 2.12
CA THR A 373 -12.12 4.41 1.13
C THR A 373 -12.95 4.41 -0.15
N SER A 374 -13.43 5.59 -0.52
CA SER A 374 -14.28 5.76 -1.69
C SER A 374 -13.49 5.60 -2.99
N ARG A 375 -14.20 5.37 -4.11
CA ARG A 375 -13.60 5.32 -5.46
C ARG A 375 -12.74 6.55 -5.76
N GLY A 376 -13.12 7.73 -5.25
CA GLY A 376 -12.43 8.99 -5.52
C GLY A 376 -11.07 9.11 -4.83
N ASP A 377 -10.87 8.37 -3.74
CA ASP A 377 -9.69 8.48 -2.88
C ASP A 377 -8.57 7.47 -3.24
N VAL A 378 -8.86 6.41 -4.00
CA VAL A 378 -7.89 5.34 -4.33
C VAL A 378 -7.00 5.68 -5.51
N TYR A 379 -5.67 5.71 -5.30
CA TYR A 379 -4.70 5.95 -6.38
C TYR A 379 -3.97 4.68 -6.81
N TYR A 380 -3.37 3.94 -5.87
CA TYR A 380 -2.62 2.72 -6.15
C TYR A 380 -3.22 1.54 -5.39
N VAL A 381 -3.37 0.41 -6.09
CA VAL A 381 -3.68 -0.90 -5.50
C VAL A 381 -2.55 -1.86 -5.85
N VAL A 382 -1.97 -2.51 -4.85
CA VAL A 382 -0.84 -3.43 -5.01
C VAL A 382 -1.20 -4.81 -4.50
N THR A 383 -1.01 -5.81 -5.34
CA THR A 383 -1.09 -7.23 -4.97
C THR A 383 0.22 -7.94 -5.32
N GLU A 384 0.32 -9.22 -5.01
CA GLU A 384 1.44 -10.06 -5.42
C GLU A 384 1.58 -10.19 -6.94
N TYR A 385 0.58 -9.76 -7.71
CA TYR A 385 0.57 -9.76 -9.17
C TYR A 385 0.94 -8.43 -9.83
N GLY A 386 1.08 -7.34 -9.06
CA GLY A 386 1.57 -6.06 -9.56
C GLY A 386 0.87 -4.84 -8.98
N ILE A 387 1.03 -3.72 -9.67
CA ILE A 387 0.53 -2.39 -9.28
C ILE A 387 -0.57 -1.97 -10.27
N ALA A 388 -1.75 -1.69 -9.76
CA ALA A 388 -2.87 -1.07 -10.47
C ALA A 388 -2.95 0.43 -10.13
N THR A 389 -3.02 1.28 -11.14
CA THR A 389 -3.12 2.76 -10.96
C THR A 389 -4.50 3.25 -11.34
N LEU A 390 -5.27 3.77 -10.38
CA LEU A 390 -6.71 4.09 -10.53
C LEU A 390 -7.00 5.60 -10.63
N ARG A 391 -6.06 6.47 -10.26
CA ARG A 391 -6.24 7.93 -10.37
C ARG A 391 -6.37 8.34 -11.83
N GLY A 392 -7.43 9.11 -12.15
CA GLY A 392 -7.70 9.57 -13.52
C GLY A 392 -8.22 8.50 -14.47
N ARG A 393 -8.49 7.29 -14.00
CA ARG A 393 -9.05 6.18 -14.79
C ARG A 393 -10.58 6.17 -14.74
N SER A 394 -11.20 5.90 -15.87
CA SER A 394 -12.63 5.56 -15.98
C SER A 394 -12.93 4.22 -15.30
N LEU A 395 -14.20 3.93 -14.98
CA LEU A 395 -14.59 2.65 -14.36
C LEU A 395 -14.17 1.42 -15.17
N ARG A 396 -14.18 1.54 -16.51
CA ARG A 396 -13.67 0.51 -17.42
C ARG A 396 -12.18 0.25 -17.21
N GLU A 397 -11.38 1.31 -17.24
CA GLU A 397 -9.94 1.20 -17.08
C GLU A 397 -9.57 0.71 -15.68
N ARG A 398 -10.31 1.14 -14.65
CA ARG A 398 -10.16 0.62 -13.27
C ARG A 398 -10.43 -0.88 -13.20
N ALA A 399 -11.53 -1.35 -13.79
CA ALA A 399 -11.83 -2.78 -13.83
C ALA A 399 -10.70 -3.57 -14.52
N LEU A 400 -10.17 -3.08 -15.64
CA LEU A 400 -9.04 -3.71 -16.33
C LEU A 400 -7.76 -3.72 -15.49
N GLU A 401 -7.41 -2.61 -14.84
CA GLU A 401 -6.24 -2.51 -13.95
C GLU A 401 -6.36 -3.46 -12.76
N LEU A 402 -7.52 -3.50 -12.10
CA LEU A 402 -7.76 -4.38 -10.94
C LEU A 402 -7.77 -5.86 -11.33
N ILE A 403 -8.41 -6.23 -12.44
CA ILE A 403 -8.39 -7.60 -12.97
C ILE A 403 -6.94 -8.02 -13.29
N ALA A 404 -6.12 -7.13 -13.84
CA ALA A 404 -4.73 -7.43 -14.17
C ALA A 404 -3.87 -7.77 -12.94
N VAL A 405 -4.22 -7.24 -11.76
CA VAL A 405 -3.56 -7.53 -10.49
C VAL A 405 -4.36 -8.50 -9.60
N ALA A 406 -5.46 -9.07 -10.10
CA ALA A 406 -6.17 -10.16 -9.42
C ALA A 406 -5.45 -11.49 -9.59
N HIS A 407 -5.76 -12.44 -8.72
CA HIS A 407 -5.29 -13.82 -8.86
C HIS A 407 -5.79 -14.43 -10.19
N PRO A 408 -4.93 -15.11 -10.97
CA PRO A 408 -5.27 -15.67 -12.27
C PRO A 408 -6.60 -16.44 -12.29
N ASP A 409 -6.83 -17.29 -11.30
CA ASP A 409 -8.04 -18.13 -11.17
C ASP A 409 -9.36 -17.33 -11.13
N PHE A 410 -9.33 -16.07 -10.72
CA PHE A 410 -10.52 -15.23 -10.58
C PHE A 410 -10.68 -14.20 -11.71
N ARG A 411 -9.67 -14.03 -12.59
CA ARG A 411 -9.67 -12.97 -13.62
C ARG A 411 -10.81 -13.09 -14.60
N GLU A 412 -11.08 -14.30 -15.10
CA GLU A 412 -12.16 -14.50 -16.08
C GLU A 412 -13.54 -14.30 -15.44
N GLY A 413 -13.74 -14.72 -14.19
CA GLY A 413 -14.97 -14.47 -13.45
C GLY A 413 -15.23 -12.96 -13.26
N LEU A 414 -14.20 -12.22 -12.87
CA LEU A 414 -14.25 -10.76 -12.74
C LEU A 414 -14.51 -10.07 -14.09
N ALA A 415 -13.82 -10.50 -15.15
CA ALA A 415 -13.99 -9.94 -16.50
C ALA A 415 -15.40 -10.21 -17.06
N ARG A 416 -15.93 -11.42 -16.85
CA ARG A 416 -17.29 -11.79 -17.22
C ARG A 416 -18.31 -10.88 -16.54
N HIS A 417 -18.22 -10.73 -15.22
CA HIS A 417 -19.10 -9.82 -14.48
C HIS A 417 -18.98 -8.37 -15.00
N ALA A 418 -17.76 -7.91 -15.25
CA ALA A 418 -17.53 -6.57 -15.77
C ALA A 418 -18.17 -6.36 -17.17
N ARG A 419 -18.19 -7.39 -18.03
CA ARG A 419 -18.91 -7.35 -19.31
C ARG A 419 -20.43 -7.34 -19.10
N GLU A 420 -20.95 -8.21 -18.23
CA GLU A 420 -22.38 -8.30 -17.91
C GLU A 420 -22.95 -6.99 -17.36
N LYS A 421 -22.16 -6.25 -16.57
CA LYS A 421 -22.52 -4.94 -16.00
C LYS A 421 -22.17 -3.75 -16.91
N GLY A 422 -21.67 -3.98 -18.11
CA GLY A 422 -21.32 -2.92 -19.07
C GLY A 422 -20.08 -2.10 -18.69
N LEU A 423 -19.29 -2.52 -17.70
CA LEU A 423 -17.98 -1.93 -17.39
C LEU A 423 -17.00 -2.20 -18.53
N LEU A 424 -17.00 -3.42 -19.06
CA LEU A 424 -16.24 -3.82 -20.25
C LEU A 424 -17.17 -3.96 -21.47
N PRO A 425 -16.82 -3.40 -22.65
CA PRO A 425 -17.54 -3.62 -23.90
C PRO A 425 -17.64 -5.10 -24.30
N ALA A 426 -18.71 -5.46 -25.02
CA ALA A 426 -18.88 -6.80 -25.60
C ALA A 426 -17.76 -7.19 -26.61
N LEU A 427 -17.09 -6.19 -27.22
CA LEU A 427 -15.89 -6.37 -28.04
C LEU A 427 -14.73 -7.04 -27.27
N HIS A 428 -14.78 -7.07 -25.93
CA HIS A 428 -13.78 -7.70 -25.08
C HIS A 428 -14.00 -9.22 -24.93
N ALA A 429 -14.59 -9.90 -25.92
CA ALA A 429 -15.00 -11.30 -25.83
C ALA A 429 -13.85 -12.32 -25.96
N ALA A 430 -12.63 -11.89 -26.30
CA ALA A 430 -11.47 -12.77 -26.19
C ALA A 430 -11.29 -13.15 -24.71
N ALA A 431 -11.28 -14.46 -24.42
CA ALA A 431 -11.01 -14.98 -23.09
C ALA A 431 -9.68 -14.42 -22.59
N LEU A 432 -9.64 -13.97 -21.34
CA LEU A 432 -8.34 -13.74 -20.71
C LEU A 432 -7.63 -15.10 -20.64
N PRO A 433 -6.33 -15.19 -20.96
CA PRO A 433 -5.65 -16.48 -21.06
C PRO A 433 -5.84 -17.31 -19.78
N GLU A 434 -6.27 -18.56 -19.95
CA GLU A 434 -6.89 -19.39 -18.91
C GLU A 434 -5.94 -19.91 -17.82
N LYS A 435 -4.63 -19.62 -17.91
CA LYS A 435 -3.62 -19.89 -16.88
C LYS A 435 -2.33 -19.21 -17.32
N ALA A 436 -1.82 -18.27 -16.52
CA ALA A 436 -0.46 -17.78 -16.71
C ALA A 436 0.52 -18.87 -16.23
N GLY A 437 0.86 -19.79 -17.12
CA GLY A 437 1.99 -20.70 -16.91
C GLY A 437 3.30 -19.92 -17.02
N GLY A 438 4.03 -19.82 -15.91
CA GLY A 438 5.37 -19.22 -15.83
C GLY A 438 5.40 -17.74 -15.46
N PRO A 439 6.52 -17.23 -14.91
CA PRO A 439 6.68 -15.80 -14.65
C PRO A 439 6.63 -15.04 -15.98
N GLY A 440 5.56 -14.26 -16.18
CA GLY A 440 5.52 -13.28 -17.26
C GLY A 440 6.63 -12.23 -17.11
N PRO A 441 6.93 -11.44 -18.16
CA PRO A 441 7.99 -10.45 -18.10
C PRO A 441 7.75 -9.50 -16.93
N ALA A 442 8.69 -9.45 -15.98
CA ALA A 442 8.56 -8.60 -14.80
C ALA A 442 8.65 -7.12 -15.19
N GLU A 443 7.93 -6.27 -14.46
CA GLU A 443 8.13 -4.83 -14.54
C GLU A 443 9.51 -4.45 -13.97
N LYS A 444 10.27 -3.65 -14.71
CA LYS A 444 11.63 -3.23 -14.34
C LYS A 444 11.78 -1.72 -14.47
N LYS A 445 12.32 -1.07 -13.43
CA LYS A 445 12.85 0.30 -13.52
C LYS A 445 14.19 0.26 -14.26
N ILE A 446 14.32 1.06 -15.32
CA ILE A 446 15.50 1.09 -16.19
C ILE A 446 16.02 2.53 -16.31
N VAL A 447 17.32 2.69 -16.49
CA VAL A 447 17.95 4.00 -16.71
C VAL A 447 18.62 4.02 -18.08
N LEU A 448 18.19 4.96 -18.93
CA LEU A 448 18.74 5.16 -20.27
C LEU A 448 19.30 6.58 -20.37
N LYS A 449 20.62 6.71 -20.54
CA LYS A 449 21.36 7.98 -20.60
C LYS A 449 21.02 8.96 -19.45
N GLY A 450 20.82 8.43 -18.25
CA GLY A 450 20.51 9.23 -17.05
C GLY A 450 19.02 9.53 -16.85
N GLU A 451 18.15 9.17 -17.80
CA GLU A 451 16.69 9.27 -17.64
C GLU A 451 16.12 7.92 -17.17
N THR A 452 15.11 7.98 -16.30
CA THR A 452 14.47 6.79 -15.72
C THR A 452 13.19 6.44 -16.49
N PHE A 453 13.02 5.17 -16.84
CA PHE A 453 11.82 4.61 -17.48
C PHE A 453 11.40 3.29 -16.81
N HIS A 454 10.21 2.81 -17.15
CA HIS A 454 9.69 1.51 -16.74
C HIS A 454 9.53 0.62 -17.98
N LEU A 455 10.17 -0.54 -17.97
CA LEU A 455 9.94 -1.60 -18.95
C LEU A 455 8.90 -2.57 -18.38
N ARG A 456 7.78 -2.77 -19.07
CA ARG A 456 6.76 -3.74 -18.66
C ARG A 456 5.95 -4.27 -19.85
N PRO A 457 5.26 -5.41 -19.69
CA PRO A 457 4.24 -5.85 -20.65
C PRO A 457 3.13 -4.80 -20.83
N LEU A 458 2.62 -4.68 -22.06
CA LEU A 458 1.37 -3.95 -22.32
C LEU A 458 0.19 -4.68 -21.64
N ARG A 459 -0.74 -3.89 -21.11
CA ARG A 459 -1.95 -4.34 -20.42
C ARG A 459 -3.20 -3.85 -21.17
N PRO A 460 -4.36 -4.51 -21.06
CA PRO A 460 -5.60 -4.04 -21.68
C PRO A 460 -5.98 -2.59 -21.35
N SER A 461 -5.63 -2.11 -20.15
CA SER A 461 -5.79 -0.72 -19.72
C SER A 461 -4.91 0.30 -20.47
N ASP A 462 -3.89 -0.16 -21.19
CA ASP A 462 -3.03 0.69 -22.02
C ASP A 462 -3.66 1.10 -23.35
N GLN A 463 -4.89 0.66 -23.64
CA GLN A 463 -5.57 0.95 -24.90
C GLN A 463 -5.48 2.44 -25.28
N ARG A 464 -5.78 3.34 -24.33
CA ARG A 464 -5.72 4.79 -24.58
C ARG A 464 -4.29 5.29 -24.78
N HIS A 465 -3.34 4.85 -23.95
CA HIS A 465 -1.93 5.23 -24.11
C HIS A 465 -1.37 4.75 -25.45
N LEU A 466 -1.77 3.56 -25.92
CA LEU A 466 -1.35 3.02 -27.22
C LEU A 466 -1.94 3.84 -28.36
N GLN A 467 -3.19 4.30 -28.26
CA GLN A 467 -3.78 5.23 -29.24
C GLN A 467 -3.02 6.55 -29.27
N GLU A 468 -2.73 7.15 -28.11
CA GLU A 468 -1.96 8.40 -28.02
C GLU A 468 -0.53 8.23 -28.52
N PHE A 469 0.09 7.09 -28.24
CA PHE A 469 1.38 6.71 -28.79
C PHE A 469 1.30 6.64 -30.32
N PHE A 470 0.33 5.92 -30.88
CA PHE A 470 0.12 5.83 -32.33
C PHE A 470 -0.01 7.21 -32.99
N TYR A 471 -0.91 8.07 -32.50
CA TYR A 471 -1.14 9.41 -33.06
C TYR A 471 -0.01 10.41 -32.79
N SER A 472 1.01 10.03 -32.01
CA SER A 472 2.20 10.85 -31.81
C SER A 472 3.30 10.65 -32.86
N HIS A 473 3.16 9.65 -33.74
CA HIS A 473 4.15 9.35 -34.79
C HIS A 473 3.86 10.06 -36.10
N SER A 474 4.90 10.25 -36.91
CA SER A 474 4.74 10.70 -38.30
C SER A 474 4.13 9.60 -39.18
N GLU A 475 3.55 10.00 -40.31
CA GLU A 475 3.05 9.06 -41.33
C GLU A 475 4.14 8.09 -41.80
N GLU A 476 5.39 8.57 -41.93
CA GLU A 476 6.54 7.74 -42.29
C GLU A 476 6.77 6.62 -41.27
N THR A 477 6.74 6.93 -39.97
CA THR A 477 6.93 5.91 -38.92
C THR A 477 5.77 4.91 -38.88
N ILE A 478 4.54 5.37 -39.12
CA ILE A 478 3.36 4.49 -39.22
C ILE A 478 3.51 3.55 -40.42
N LEU A 479 3.88 4.08 -41.58
CA LEU A 479 4.12 3.29 -42.79
C LEU A 479 5.21 2.24 -42.56
N MET A 480 6.33 2.64 -41.94
CA MET A 480 7.43 1.73 -41.60
C MET A 480 7.03 0.62 -40.62
N ARG A 481 6.05 0.87 -39.74
CA ARG A 481 5.57 -0.13 -38.77
C ARG A 481 4.54 -1.08 -39.36
N TYR A 482 3.56 -0.58 -40.10
CA TYR A 482 2.41 -1.36 -40.53
C TYR A 482 2.52 -1.85 -41.98
N GLY A 483 3.54 -1.41 -42.72
CA GLY A 483 3.73 -1.73 -44.15
C GLY A 483 2.74 -1.00 -45.07
N HIS A 484 1.81 -0.25 -44.51
CA HIS A 484 0.84 0.59 -45.23
C HIS A 484 0.43 1.77 -44.35
N VAL A 485 -0.16 2.79 -44.97
CA VAL A 485 -0.64 3.97 -44.26
C VAL A 485 -1.91 3.61 -43.47
N VAL A 486 -1.79 3.57 -42.15
CA VAL A 486 -2.92 3.44 -41.24
C VAL A 486 -3.30 4.85 -40.76
N ASN A 487 -4.48 5.34 -41.14
CA ASN A 487 -4.92 6.69 -40.78
C ASN A 487 -5.70 6.75 -39.45
N ARG A 488 -6.10 5.60 -38.90
CA ARG A 488 -6.92 5.54 -37.70
C ARG A 488 -6.54 4.35 -36.81
N MET A 489 -6.34 4.64 -35.55
CA MET A 489 -6.32 3.67 -34.46
C MET A 489 -7.63 3.78 -33.68
N ASP A 490 -8.64 3.02 -34.09
CA ASP A 490 -9.89 2.96 -33.35
C ASP A 490 -9.78 2.11 -32.08
N ARG A 491 -10.85 2.13 -31.26
CA ARG A 491 -10.85 1.47 -29.96
C ARG A 491 -10.71 -0.04 -30.05
N GLY A 492 -11.34 -0.67 -31.04
CA GLY A 492 -11.30 -2.13 -31.22
C GLY A 492 -9.89 -2.60 -31.56
N ARG A 493 -9.28 -1.98 -32.58
CA ARG A 493 -7.91 -2.31 -32.98
C ARG A 493 -6.89 -2.04 -31.88
N ALA A 494 -6.99 -0.90 -31.18
CA ALA A 494 -6.11 -0.61 -30.05
C ALA A 494 -6.23 -1.67 -28.95
N TYR A 495 -7.46 -2.11 -28.67
CA TYR A 495 -7.74 -3.13 -27.66
C TYR A 495 -7.15 -4.49 -28.02
N GLU A 496 -7.31 -4.97 -29.26
CA GLU A 496 -6.67 -6.19 -29.76
C GLU A 496 -5.15 -6.13 -29.62
N LEU A 497 -4.56 -4.97 -29.91
CA LEU A 497 -3.13 -4.78 -29.80
C LEU A 497 -2.62 -4.79 -28.36
N VAL A 498 -3.43 -4.45 -27.35
CA VAL A 498 -3.00 -4.51 -25.93
C VAL A 498 -3.47 -5.77 -25.21
N THR A 499 -4.44 -6.49 -25.76
CA THR A 499 -5.02 -7.72 -25.21
C THR A 499 -4.42 -8.92 -25.93
N ILE A 500 -3.14 -9.16 -25.68
CA ILE A 500 -2.42 -10.30 -26.23
C ILE A 500 -2.16 -11.35 -25.15
N ASP A 501 -2.17 -12.62 -25.53
CA ASP A 501 -1.69 -13.68 -24.66
C ASP A 501 -0.17 -13.58 -24.53
N GLN A 502 0.28 -12.96 -23.45
CA GLN A 502 1.71 -12.75 -23.17
C GLN A 502 2.47 -14.06 -22.92
N THR A 503 1.80 -15.22 -22.77
CA THR A 503 2.48 -16.53 -22.66
C THR A 503 2.87 -17.10 -24.03
N ARG A 504 2.09 -16.78 -25.06
CA ARG A 504 2.33 -17.19 -26.45
C ARG A 504 3.07 -16.11 -27.24
N ASP A 505 2.44 -14.95 -27.34
CA ASP A 505 2.98 -13.76 -28.00
C ASP A 505 3.68 -12.86 -26.95
N LEU A 506 4.23 -11.72 -27.37
CA LEU A 506 4.82 -10.75 -26.45
C LEU A 506 4.63 -9.32 -26.93
N ALA A 507 4.29 -8.43 -26.00
CA ALA A 507 4.32 -6.99 -26.23
C ALA A 507 4.83 -6.28 -24.98
N LEU A 508 6.00 -5.67 -25.13
CA LEU A 508 6.67 -4.88 -24.11
C LEU A 508 6.59 -3.40 -24.47
N GLY A 509 6.39 -2.56 -23.47
CA GLY A 509 6.46 -1.10 -23.59
C GLY A 509 7.54 -0.52 -22.69
N ILE A 510 8.19 0.55 -23.16
CA ILE A 510 9.00 1.44 -22.32
C ILE A 510 8.17 2.68 -22.01
N PHE A 511 7.94 2.92 -20.72
CA PHE A 511 7.07 3.96 -20.20
C PHE A 511 7.90 5.00 -19.45
N GLU A 512 7.63 6.27 -19.69
CA GLU A 512 7.95 7.32 -18.71
C GLU A 512 6.82 7.39 -17.69
N VAL A 513 7.16 7.29 -16.41
CA VAL A 513 6.21 7.31 -15.29
C VAL A 513 6.49 8.52 -14.42
N GLN A 514 5.49 9.38 -14.25
CA GLN A 514 5.53 10.54 -13.38
C GLN A 514 4.30 10.50 -12.48
N GLY A 515 4.43 9.91 -11.29
CA GLY A 515 3.31 9.62 -10.41
C GLY A 515 2.25 8.77 -11.14
N PRO A 516 0.99 9.23 -11.25
CA PRO A 516 -0.09 8.48 -11.93
C PRO A 516 0.00 8.56 -13.47
N ARG A 517 0.78 9.49 -14.01
CA ARG A 517 0.91 9.70 -15.46
C ARG A 517 1.87 8.66 -16.05
N GLN A 518 1.42 7.96 -17.09
CA GLN A 518 2.24 7.04 -17.86
C GLN A 518 2.24 7.44 -19.33
N LEU A 519 3.42 7.44 -19.95
CA LEU A 519 3.59 7.76 -21.38
C LEU A 519 4.44 6.70 -22.05
N ILE A 520 3.92 6.07 -23.11
CA ILE A 520 4.67 5.10 -23.92
C ILE A 520 5.66 5.85 -24.82
N HIS A 521 6.93 5.43 -24.78
CA HIS A 521 7.98 5.92 -25.67
C HIS A 521 8.46 4.89 -26.69
N ALA A 522 8.32 3.60 -26.37
CA ALA A 522 8.65 2.53 -27.29
C ALA A 522 7.78 1.29 -27.04
N VAL A 523 7.49 0.55 -28.11
CA VAL A 523 6.80 -0.74 -28.06
C VAL A 523 7.58 -1.75 -28.90
N GLY A 524 7.92 -2.88 -28.28
CA GLY A 524 8.50 -4.05 -28.94
C GLY A 524 7.51 -5.20 -28.87
N ARG A 525 7.33 -5.93 -29.97
CA ARG A 525 6.44 -7.09 -30.02
C ARG A 525 7.11 -8.26 -30.68
N TYR A 526 6.68 -9.46 -30.29
CA TYR A 526 6.82 -10.63 -31.15
C TYR A 526 5.50 -11.40 -31.27
N TYR A 527 5.30 -12.04 -32.42
CA TYR A 527 4.19 -12.94 -32.70
C TYR A 527 4.73 -14.34 -33.01
N LEU A 528 4.22 -15.36 -32.30
CA LEU A 528 4.69 -16.73 -32.47
C LEU A 528 4.20 -17.32 -33.79
N ASP A 529 5.10 -17.94 -34.56
CA ASP A 529 4.73 -18.64 -35.79
C ASP A 529 3.95 -19.93 -35.46
N ARG A 530 3.16 -20.43 -36.42
CA ARG A 530 2.33 -21.64 -36.25
C ARG A 530 3.11 -22.89 -35.80
N GLY A 531 4.43 -22.94 -36.05
CA GLY A 531 5.30 -24.04 -35.65
C GLY A 531 5.87 -23.93 -34.23
N GLY A 532 5.68 -22.81 -33.53
CA GLY A 532 6.17 -22.60 -32.16
C GLY A 532 7.69 -22.47 -31.99
N GLU A 533 8.48 -22.67 -33.06
CA GLU A 533 9.94 -22.62 -33.01
C GLU A 533 10.53 -21.25 -33.36
N SER A 534 9.72 -20.34 -33.92
CA SER A 534 10.14 -19.01 -34.35
C SER A 534 9.07 -17.96 -34.11
N ALA A 535 9.47 -16.70 -34.07
CA ALA A 535 8.56 -15.57 -33.94
C ALA A 535 8.99 -14.35 -34.76
N GLU A 536 8.00 -13.63 -35.30
CA GLU A 536 8.18 -12.36 -35.99
C GLU A 536 8.26 -11.21 -34.98
N VAL A 537 9.30 -10.37 -35.05
CA VAL A 537 9.45 -9.19 -34.20
C VAL A 537 9.17 -7.89 -34.94
N ALA A 538 8.60 -6.93 -34.22
CA ALA A 538 8.42 -5.58 -34.72
C ALA A 538 8.56 -4.55 -33.59
N PHE A 539 9.18 -3.40 -33.90
CA PHE A 539 9.42 -2.31 -32.94
C PHE A 539 8.82 -0.98 -33.41
N VAL A 540 8.50 -0.10 -32.47
CA VAL A 540 8.20 1.31 -32.70
C VAL A 540 8.83 2.11 -31.58
N VAL A 541 9.50 3.21 -31.92
CA VAL A 541 10.07 4.16 -30.95
C VAL A 541 9.70 5.57 -31.37
N ARG A 542 9.20 6.35 -30.41
CA ARG A 542 8.86 7.77 -30.58
C ARG A 542 10.06 8.53 -31.12
N GLU A 543 9.84 9.34 -32.15
CA GLU A 543 10.88 10.05 -32.90
C GLU A 543 11.77 10.89 -31.99
N THR A 544 11.14 11.60 -31.05
CA THR A 544 11.80 12.46 -30.05
C THR A 544 12.66 11.71 -29.04
N ARG A 545 12.51 10.39 -28.94
CA ARG A 545 13.28 9.52 -28.03
C ARG A 545 14.18 8.52 -28.76
N ARG A 546 14.33 8.65 -30.09
CA ARG A 546 15.28 7.83 -30.87
C ARG A 546 16.72 8.07 -30.38
N ARG A 547 17.59 7.09 -30.61
CA ARG A 547 19.02 7.11 -30.23
C ARG A 547 19.30 7.09 -28.72
N LEU A 548 18.28 6.89 -27.87
CA LEU A 548 18.46 6.61 -26.43
C LEU A 548 18.79 5.13 -26.12
N GLY A 549 18.64 4.23 -27.10
CA GLY A 549 18.89 2.79 -26.92
C GLY A 549 17.62 1.96 -26.63
N MET A 550 16.44 2.57 -26.63
CA MET A 550 15.16 1.90 -26.32
C MET A 550 14.87 0.67 -27.21
N ALA A 551 15.10 0.76 -28.52
CA ALA A 551 14.90 -0.38 -29.42
C ALA A 551 15.88 -1.52 -29.16
N THR A 552 17.14 -1.19 -28.83
CA THR A 552 18.18 -2.16 -28.47
C THR A 552 17.80 -2.90 -27.20
N LEU A 553 17.41 -2.18 -26.15
CA LEU A 553 16.97 -2.77 -24.89
C LEU A 553 15.73 -3.66 -25.06
N LEU A 554 14.72 -3.18 -25.81
CA LEU A 554 13.54 -3.99 -26.11
C LEU A 554 13.91 -5.28 -26.84
N PHE A 555 14.84 -5.21 -27.79
CA PHE A 555 15.25 -6.39 -28.53
C PHE A 555 16.04 -7.37 -27.65
N GLU A 556 16.94 -6.89 -26.80
CA GLU A 556 17.67 -7.70 -25.80
C GLU A 556 16.70 -8.48 -24.90
N GLU A 557 15.70 -7.79 -24.35
CA GLU A 557 14.70 -8.39 -23.47
C GLU A 557 13.81 -9.38 -24.21
N ILE A 558 13.39 -9.07 -25.45
CA ILE A 558 12.66 -10.02 -26.30
C ILE A 558 13.50 -11.27 -26.57
N LEU A 559 14.79 -11.13 -26.91
CA LEU A 559 15.67 -12.27 -27.17
C LEU A 559 15.90 -13.12 -25.90
N ALA A 560 16.01 -12.48 -24.72
CA ALA A 560 16.13 -13.19 -23.45
C ALA A 560 14.88 -14.03 -23.16
N ILE A 561 13.69 -13.43 -23.27
CA ILE A 561 12.41 -14.11 -23.07
C ILE A 561 12.21 -15.22 -24.11
N ALA A 562 12.57 -14.98 -25.37
CA ALA A 562 12.45 -15.98 -26.43
C ALA A 562 13.33 -17.20 -26.16
N ARG A 563 14.56 -17.01 -25.66
CA ARG A 563 15.46 -18.11 -25.25
C ARG A 563 14.90 -18.88 -24.05
N GLU A 564 14.40 -18.19 -23.04
CA GLU A 564 13.77 -18.81 -21.87
C GLU A 564 12.54 -19.66 -22.26
N ARG A 565 11.79 -19.20 -23.27
CA ARG A 565 10.66 -19.92 -23.86
C ARG A 565 11.07 -21.01 -24.87
N GLY A 566 12.36 -21.20 -25.11
CA GLY A 566 12.88 -22.25 -25.99
C GLY A 566 12.68 -22.00 -27.50
N LEU A 567 12.46 -20.76 -27.93
CA LEU A 567 12.40 -20.44 -29.36
C LEU A 567 13.78 -20.66 -29.99
N LYS A 568 13.80 -21.19 -31.21
CA LYS A 568 15.03 -21.42 -31.97
C LYS A 568 15.47 -20.19 -32.76
N ARG A 569 14.51 -19.38 -33.23
CA ARG A 569 14.78 -18.25 -34.13
C ARG A 569 13.86 -17.06 -33.86
N ILE A 570 14.36 -15.87 -34.12
CA ILE A 570 13.57 -14.63 -34.16
C ILE A 570 13.82 -13.96 -35.50
N TRP A 571 12.77 -13.56 -36.21
CA TRP A 571 12.90 -12.93 -37.51
C TRP A 571 12.06 -11.65 -37.61
N GLY A 572 12.34 -10.79 -38.57
CA GLY A 572 11.49 -9.64 -38.87
C GLY A 572 11.69 -9.11 -40.28
N ARG A 573 10.60 -8.62 -40.86
CA ARG A 573 10.60 -7.99 -42.18
C ARG A 573 10.96 -6.52 -42.06
N VAL A 574 12.01 -6.09 -42.76
CA VAL A 574 12.53 -4.72 -42.67
C VAL A 574 12.68 -4.12 -44.06
N ARG A 575 12.14 -2.92 -44.26
CA ARG A 575 12.37 -2.17 -45.51
C ARG A 575 13.85 -1.84 -45.70
N ARG A 576 14.33 -1.90 -46.94
CA ARG A 576 15.75 -1.67 -47.28
C ARG A 576 16.23 -0.24 -46.98
N ASP A 577 15.31 0.72 -46.96
CA ASP A 577 15.54 2.13 -46.60
C ASP A 577 15.59 2.38 -45.08
N ASN A 578 15.14 1.42 -44.25
CA ASN A 578 15.18 1.53 -42.79
C ASN A 578 16.56 1.14 -42.21
N LEU A 579 17.58 1.93 -42.54
CA LEU A 579 18.97 1.74 -42.10
C LEU A 579 19.11 1.56 -40.56
N PRO A 580 18.37 2.30 -39.70
CA PRO A 580 18.44 2.08 -38.25
C PRO A 580 18.03 0.66 -37.83
N MET A 581 16.95 0.12 -38.40
CA MET A 581 16.45 -1.21 -38.04
C MET A 581 17.36 -2.32 -38.59
N LEU A 582 17.88 -2.16 -39.81
CA LEU A 582 18.89 -3.06 -40.37
C LEU A 582 20.15 -3.11 -39.50
N LYS A 583 20.60 -1.94 -38.99
CA LYS A 583 21.75 -1.86 -38.08
C LYS A 583 21.46 -2.55 -36.75
N LEU A 584 20.25 -2.41 -36.22
CA LEU A 584 19.84 -3.09 -34.99
C LEU A 584 19.91 -4.61 -35.17
N PHE A 585 19.29 -5.18 -36.20
CA PHE A 585 19.34 -6.63 -36.46
C PHE A 585 20.78 -7.14 -36.64
N ARG A 586 21.62 -6.42 -37.40
CA ARG A 586 23.04 -6.80 -37.59
C ARG A 586 23.85 -6.79 -36.29
N GLN A 587 23.53 -5.89 -35.35
CA GLN A 587 24.18 -5.85 -34.03
C GLN A 587 23.96 -7.16 -33.25
N PHE A 588 22.81 -7.82 -33.46
CA PHE A 588 22.48 -9.11 -32.85
C PHE A 588 22.79 -10.31 -33.76
N GLY A 589 23.64 -10.13 -34.78
CA GLY A 589 24.12 -11.21 -35.63
C GLY A 589 23.08 -11.73 -36.64
N ALA A 590 22.04 -10.95 -36.94
CA ALA A 590 21.01 -11.38 -37.88
C ALA A 590 21.56 -11.62 -39.29
N LYS A 591 21.06 -12.67 -39.95
CA LYS A 591 21.37 -13.03 -41.34
C LYS A 591 20.13 -12.87 -42.22
N PRO A 592 20.29 -12.59 -43.52
CA PRO A 592 19.17 -12.59 -44.46
C PRO A 592 18.53 -13.98 -44.56
N ARG A 593 17.20 -14.04 -44.61
CA ARG A 593 16.45 -15.29 -44.78
C ARG A 593 16.44 -15.70 -46.27
N PRO A 594 16.81 -16.94 -46.64
CA PRO A 594 16.83 -17.36 -48.05
C PRO A 594 15.42 -17.37 -48.66
N GLY A 595 15.24 -16.75 -49.83
CA GLY A 595 14.04 -16.91 -50.67
C GLY A 595 12.83 -16.02 -50.31
N ALA A 596 13.00 -14.97 -49.50
CA ALA A 596 11.92 -14.12 -49.01
C ALA A 596 12.16 -12.60 -49.21
N ASP A 597 12.89 -12.21 -50.26
CA ASP A 597 12.99 -10.80 -50.66
C ASP A 597 11.74 -10.40 -51.47
N GLY A 598 10.91 -9.53 -50.90
CA GLY A 598 9.86 -8.82 -51.64
C GLY A 598 10.38 -7.49 -52.21
N ASP A 599 9.57 -6.82 -53.04
CA ASP A 599 9.92 -5.51 -53.60
C ASP A 599 10.15 -4.47 -52.48
N GLY A 600 11.43 -4.15 -52.21
CA GLY A 600 11.85 -3.10 -51.28
C GLY A 600 12.03 -3.53 -49.81
N GLU A 601 11.83 -4.80 -49.47
CA GLU A 601 11.94 -5.35 -48.11
C GLU A 601 12.93 -6.53 -48.05
N THR A 602 13.49 -6.77 -46.86
CA THR A 602 14.39 -7.90 -46.60
C THR A 602 14.05 -8.53 -45.25
N ASP A 603 13.89 -9.85 -45.24
CA ASP A 603 13.66 -10.64 -44.03
C ASP A 603 15.00 -10.96 -43.36
N LEU A 604 15.15 -10.57 -42.08
CA LEU A 604 16.34 -10.82 -41.27
C LEU A 604 16.00 -11.78 -40.13
N GLU A 605 16.91 -12.71 -39.84
CA GLU A 605 16.73 -13.76 -38.84
C GLU A 605 17.92 -13.84 -37.89
N VAL A 606 17.65 -13.96 -36.59
CA VAL A 606 18.60 -14.23 -35.51
C VAL A 606 18.40 -15.65 -35.03
N ASP A 607 19.48 -16.43 -35.05
CA ASP A 607 19.54 -17.79 -34.47
C ASP A 607 19.73 -17.68 -32.94
N LEU A 608 18.85 -18.32 -32.17
CA LEU A 608 18.87 -18.33 -30.72
C LEU A 608 19.59 -19.56 -30.14
N VAL A 609 19.86 -20.58 -30.96
CA VAL A 609 20.49 -21.85 -30.55
C VAL A 609 22.02 -21.74 -30.60
N ALA A 610 22.56 -20.86 -31.43
CA ALA A 610 23.99 -20.56 -31.49
C ALA A 610 24.45 -19.71 -30.27
N PRO A 611 25.66 -19.92 -29.73
CA PRO A 611 26.19 -19.09 -28.64
C PRO A 611 26.23 -17.61 -29.07
N PRO A 612 25.90 -16.66 -28.17
CA PRO A 612 25.81 -15.25 -28.52
C PRO A 612 27.12 -14.76 -29.13
N ALA A 613 27.05 -14.16 -30.32
CA ALA A 613 28.21 -13.53 -30.92
C ALA A 613 28.74 -12.42 -30.00
N PRO A 614 30.06 -12.28 -29.83
CA PRO A 614 30.62 -11.28 -28.92
C PRO A 614 30.20 -9.87 -29.34
N VAL A 615 29.49 -9.17 -28.45
CA VAL A 615 29.12 -7.76 -28.62
C VAL A 615 30.40 -6.94 -28.67
N ARG A 616 30.74 -6.39 -29.84
CA ARG A 616 31.88 -5.46 -29.96
C ARG A 616 31.56 -4.17 -29.22
N PRO A 617 32.37 -3.74 -28.23
CA PRO A 617 32.16 -2.46 -27.56
C PRO A 617 32.32 -1.32 -28.58
N ALA A 618 31.43 -0.32 -28.48
CA ALA A 618 31.52 0.90 -29.26
C ALA A 618 32.88 1.56 -29.01
N SER A 619 33.61 1.84 -30.09
CA SER A 619 34.93 2.46 -30.06
C SER A 619 34.89 3.80 -29.32
N GLY A 620 35.37 3.80 -28.08
CA GLY A 620 35.67 5.02 -27.33
C GLY A 620 36.74 5.83 -28.06
N ARG A 621 36.43 7.09 -28.37
CA ARG A 621 37.42 8.07 -28.81
C ARG A 621 38.52 8.15 -27.75
N LYS A 622 39.75 7.79 -28.13
CA LYS A 622 40.95 8.04 -27.35
C LYS A 622 41.04 9.54 -27.05
N ALA A 623 41.00 9.91 -25.78
CA ALA A 623 41.48 11.20 -25.32
C ALA A 623 42.98 11.27 -25.65
N ARG A 624 43.38 12.29 -26.42
CA ARG A 624 44.79 12.69 -26.52
C ARG A 624 45.15 13.42 -25.22
N ARG A 625 46.39 13.16 -24.80
CA ARG A 625 47.06 13.55 -23.55
C ARG A 625 46.81 14.98 -23.11
#